data_AF-A0A8H4H9K2-F1
#
_entry.id   AF-A0A8H4H9K2-F1
#
_cell.length_a   1.000
_cell.length_b   1.000
_cell.length_c   1.000
_cell.angle_alpha   90.00
_cell.angle_beta   90.00
_cell.angle_gamma   90.00
#
_symmetry.space_group_name_H-M   'P 1'
#
loop_
_entity.id
_entity.type
_entity.pdbx_description
1 polymer ?
#
loop_
_entity_poly.entity_id
_entity_poly.type
_entity_poly.pdbx_seq_one_letter_code
_entity_poly.pdbx_strand_id
1 'polypeptide(L)'
;MALTGLSLQEERFGSQQKAREYADQAVQILRSQGGTRKGVQVFLHYVLYVAISPHPTVDKVGQRWLVTFLRAAEEMMHKHTSAACLSSVPLRREAFQMDGLLFPLLSSGPRPSQVPHTSRLYVVRDTPSQEICRTAALIYITTALWDFQDSPSKMNRFLNYVITVVKQHQLDRHPACETLVWLLLEEGYEADMRDSERAWSTGELLKTHKQLRPDLQFQFNEILLSLLMLTPPVRGIDAFEEELNAAAPEIVEEL
;
A
#
# COMPACT_ATOMS: atom_id res chain seq x y z
N MET A 1 14.46 7.13 -15.00
CA MET A 1 14.96 8.04 -13.95
C MET A 1 14.69 9.49 -14.27
N ALA A 2 15.20 10.05 -15.38
CA ALA A 2 14.99 11.47 -15.71
C ALA A 2 13.51 11.87 -15.75
N LEU A 3 12.67 11.15 -16.51
CA LEU A 3 11.23 11.42 -16.58
C LEU A 3 10.52 11.30 -15.22
N THR A 4 10.86 10.28 -14.43
CA THR A 4 10.36 10.12 -13.06
C THR A 4 10.73 11.31 -12.16
N GLY A 5 11.97 11.82 -12.28
CA GLY A 5 12.42 12.99 -11.55
C GLY A 5 11.72 14.28 -11.98
N LEU A 6 11.51 14.45 -13.29
CA LEU A 6 10.75 15.58 -13.85
C LEU A 6 9.28 15.54 -13.41
N SER A 7 8.67 14.36 -13.39
CA SER A 7 7.32 14.15 -12.86
C SER A 7 7.23 14.62 -11.41
N LEU A 8 8.14 14.16 -10.54
CA LEU A 8 8.18 14.58 -9.14
C LEU A 8 8.44 16.08 -8.96
N GLN A 9 9.28 16.68 -9.82
CA GLN A 9 9.55 18.12 -9.79
C GLN A 9 8.30 18.93 -10.16
N GLU A 10 7.61 18.57 -11.24
CA GLU A 10 6.37 19.23 -11.68
C GLU A 10 5.25 19.03 -10.65
N GLU A 11 5.16 17.86 -10.02
CA GLU A 11 4.20 17.57 -8.95
C GLU A 11 4.39 18.51 -7.74
N ARG A 12 5.64 18.89 -7.45
CA ARG A 12 5.99 19.74 -6.30
C ARG A 12 5.95 21.23 -6.58
N PHE A 13 6.36 21.65 -7.78
CA PHE A 13 6.67 23.05 -8.07
C PHE A 13 6.06 23.56 -9.37
N GLY A 14 5.38 22.69 -10.13
CA GLY A 14 4.96 22.96 -11.49
C GLY A 14 3.52 22.55 -11.76
N SER A 15 3.29 21.96 -12.92
CA SER A 15 1.97 21.58 -13.40
C SER A 15 1.66 20.11 -13.15
N GLN A 16 0.53 19.83 -12.48
CA GLN A 16 0.02 18.46 -12.32
C GLN A 16 -0.19 17.74 -13.66
N GLN A 17 -0.53 18.47 -14.73
CA GLN A 17 -0.69 17.86 -16.04
C GLN A 17 0.66 17.38 -16.59
N LYS A 18 1.70 18.22 -16.52
CA LYS A 18 3.05 17.85 -16.96
C LYS A 18 3.63 16.72 -16.10
N ALA A 19 3.36 16.75 -14.80
CA ALA A 19 3.77 15.68 -13.89
C ALA A 19 3.23 14.32 -14.34
N ARG A 20 1.96 14.26 -14.77
CA ARG A 20 1.33 13.05 -15.33
C ARG A 20 1.92 12.66 -16.68
N GLU A 21 2.09 13.61 -17.59
CA GLU A 21 2.69 13.34 -18.90
C GLU A 21 4.09 12.71 -18.77
N TYR A 22 4.93 13.23 -17.86
CA TYR A 22 6.23 12.64 -17.58
C TYR A 22 6.15 11.27 -16.89
N ALA A 23 5.19 11.08 -15.98
CA ALA A 23 4.95 9.79 -15.33
C ALA A 23 4.53 8.73 -16.36
N ASP A 24 3.54 9.03 -17.20
CA ASP A 24 3.01 8.11 -18.21
C ASP A 24 4.08 7.70 -19.23
N GLN A 25 4.91 8.66 -19.68
CA GLN A 25 6.07 8.35 -20.53
C GLN A 25 7.08 7.44 -19.81
N ALA A 26 7.34 7.67 -18.51
CA ALA A 26 8.22 6.80 -17.74
C ALA A 26 7.64 5.38 -17.62
N VAL A 27 6.32 5.24 -17.41
CA VAL A 27 5.61 3.94 -17.36
C VAL A 27 5.74 3.22 -18.70
N GLN A 28 5.46 3.88 -19.82
CA GLN A 28 5.54 3.27 -21.16
C GLN A 28 6.95 2.73 -21.48
N ILE A 29 7.97 3.52 -21.17
CA ILE A 29 9.37 3.09 -21.35
C ILE A 29 9.68 1.90 -20.45
N LEU A 30 9.21 1.90 -19.21
CA LEU A 30 9.51 0.83 -18.28
C LEU A 30 8.81 -0.48 -18.63
N ARG A 31 7.54 -0.41 -19.04
CA ARG A 31 6.74 -1.57 -19.51
C ARG A 31 7.32 -2.19 -20.78
N SER A 32 7.91 -1.38 -21.67
CA SER A 32 8.55 -1.88 -22.90
C SER A 32 9.96 -2.48 -22.70
N GLN A 33 10.64 -2.17 -21.60
CA GLN A 33 12.03 -2.59 -21.35
C GLN A 33 12.19 -3.91 -20.55
N GLY A 34 11.11 -4.65 -20.31
CA GLY A 34 11.18 -6.03 -19.80
C GLY A 34 11.93 -6.22 -18.48
N GLY A 35 11.91 -5.24 -17.56
CA GLY A 35 12.32 -5.50 -16.18
C GLY A 35 13.76 -5.12 -15.76
N THR A 36 14.60 -4.60 -16.65
CA THR A 36 16.08 -4.67 -16.48
C THR A 36 16.74 -3.71 -15.47
N ARG A 37 16.06 -2.69 -14.94
CA ARG A 37 16.67 -1.70 -14.03
C ARG A 37 15.89 -1.54 -12.72
N LYS A 38 16.16 -2.43 -11.77
CA LYS A 38 15.46 -2.54 -10.48
C LYS A 38 15.33 -1.21 -9.72
N GLY A 39 16.44 -0.46 -9.53
CA GLY A 39 16.38 0.84 -8.83
C GLY A 39 15.53 1.90 -9.55
N VAL A 40 15.43 1.83 -10.88
CA VAL A 40 14.60 2.76 -11.68
C VAL A 40 13.11 2.44 -11.51
N GLN A 41 12.79 1.15 -11.40
CA GLN A 41 11.42 0.69 -11.13
C GLN A 41 10.96 1.10 -9.74
N VAL A 42 11.77 0.80 -8.72
CA VAL A 42 11.48 1.18 -7.33
C VAL A 42 11.21 2.67 -7.24
N PHE A 43 12.08 3.50 -7.82
CA PHE A 43 11.90 4.95 -7.81
C PHE A 43 10.62 5.39 -8.54
N LEU A 44 10.29 4.79 -9.70
CA LEU A 44 9.05 5.10 -10.41
C LEU A 44 7.81 4.75 -9.60
N HIS A 45 7.74 3.52 -9.07
CA HIS A 45 6.61 3.08 -8.25
C HIS A 45 6.44 3.96 -7.02
N TYR A 46 7.54 4.27 -6.32
CA TYR A 46 7.49 5.16 -5.16
C TYR A 46 6.92 6.52 -5.53
N VAL A 47 7.37 7.15 -6.62
CA VAL A 47 6.85 8.44 -7.09
C VAL A 47 5.37 8.35 -7.45
N LEU A 48 4.94 7.30 -8.16
CA LEU A 48 3.52 7.08 -8.47
C LEU A 48 2.68 6.89 -7.20
N TYR A 49 3.23 6.23 -6.17
CA TYR A 49 2.54 6.01 -4.91
C TYR A 49 2.38 7.29 -4.11
N VAL A 50 3.31 8.26 -4.17
CA VAL A 50 3.20 9.51 -3.40
C VAL A 50 2.61 10.67 -4.19
N ALA A 51 2.43 10.53 -5.50
CA ALA A 51 1.79 11.54 -6.35
C ALA A 51 0.33 11.82 -5.92
N ILE A 52 -0.12 13.05 -6.12
CA ILE A 52 -1.45 13.54 -5.78
C ILE A 52 -2.47 12.91 -6.74
N SER A 53 -3.62 12.51 -6.20
CA SER A 53 -4.70 11.97 -7.04
C SER A 53 -5.37 13.09 -7.84
N PRO A 54 -5.54 12.93 -9.17
CA PRO A 54 -6.23 13.90 -10.04
C PRO A 54 -7.71 14.09 -9.76
N HIS A 55 -8.35 13.02 -9.28
CA HIS A 55 -9.79 12.87 -9.30
C HIS A 55 -10.30 12.86 -7.87
N PRO A 56 -11.25 13.74 -7.51
CA PRO A 56 -11.74 13.84 -6.15
C PRO A 56 -12.79 12.75 -5.81
N THR A 57 -13.26 11.99 -6.81
CA THR A 57 -14.34 11.02 -6.65
C THR A 57 -13.96 9.68 -7.25
N VAL A 58 -14.19 8.62 -6.49
CA VAL A 58 -14.05 7.25 -6.95
C VAL A 58 -15.25 6.84 -7.81
N ASP A 59 -14.98 6.21 -8.96
CA ASP A 59 -16.02 5.67 -9.84
C ASP A 59 -16.55 4.32 -9.35
N LYS A 60 -17.71 3.87 -9.84
CA LYS A 60 -18.33 2.62 -9.37
C LYS A 60 -17.45 1.37 -9.59
N VAL A 61 -16.59 1.38 -10.62
CA VAL A 61 -15.62 0.31 -10.86
C VAL A 61 -14.57 0.28 -9.76
N GLY A 62 -13.99 1.42 -9.42
CA GLY A 62 -13.04 1.58 -8.33
C GLY A 62 -13.64 1.22 -6.96
N GLN A 63 -14.88 1.64 -6.70
CA GLN A 63 -15.61 1.28 -5.48
C GLN A 63 -15.69 -0.25 -5.32
N ARG A 64 -16.15 -0.94 -6.38
CA ARG A 64 -16.24 -2.40 -6.39
C ARG A 64 -14.88 -3.05 -6.20
N TRP A 65 -13.84 -2.49 -6.79
CA TRP A 65 -12.50 -3.07 -6.69
C TRP A 65 -11.96 -3.01 -5.26
N LEU A 66 -12.14 -1.89 -4.55
CA LEU A 66 -11.77 -1.76 -3.14
C LEU A 66 -12.49 -2.79 -2.27
N VAL A 67 -13.81 -2.96 -2.46
CA VAL A 67 -14.60 -3.94 -1.71
C VAL A 67 -14.13 -5.36 -2.00
N THR A 68 -13.95 -5.72 -3.28
CA THR A 68 -13.46 -7.05 -3.67
C THR A 68 -12.10 -7.36 -3.06
N PHE A 69 -11.19 -6.37 -3.01
CA PHE A 69 -9.89 -6.54 -2.36
C PHE A 69 -10.03 -6.85 -0.86
N LEU A 70 -10.89 -6.10 -0.15
CA LEU A 70 -11.17 -6.36 1.27
C LEU A 70 -11.77 -7.75 1.50
N ARG A 71 -12.70 -8.20 0.64
CA ARG A 71 -13.32 -9.53 0.73
C ARG A 71 -12.32 -10.64 0.49
N ALA A 72 -11.41 -10.48 -0.47
CA ALA A 72 -10.32 -11.42 -0.67
C ALA A 72 -9.40 -11.46 0.57
N ALA A 73 -9.05 -10.30 1.13
CA ALA A 73 -8.27 -10.24 2.37
C ALA A 73 -8.99 -10.92 3.56
N GLU A 74 -10.31 -10.81 3.64
CA GLU A 74 -11.14 -11.48 4.64
C GLU A 74 -11.14 -13.00 4.44
N GLU A 75 -11.31 -13.50 3.22
CA GLU A 75 -11.22 -14.94 2.93
C GLU A 75 -9.83 -15.49 3.32
N MET A 76 -8.77 -14.75 2.99
CA MET A 76 -7.40 -15.09 3.37
C MET A 76 -7.22 -15.14 4.88
N MET A 77 -7.77 -14.17 5.61
CA MET A 77 -7.74 -14.14 7.07
C MET A 77 -8.31 -15.45 7.62
N HIS A 78 -9.50 -15.87 7.16
CA HIS A 78 -10.13 -17.10 7.63
C HIS A 78 -9.26 -18.35 7.39
N LYS A 79 -8.63 -18.45 6.21
CA LYS A 79 -7.68 -19.54 5.91
C LYS A 79 -6.48 -19.52 6.85
N HIS A 80 -5.91 -18.33 7.08
CA HIS A 80 -4.70 -18.14 7.88
C HIS A 80 -4.94 -18.28 9.40
N THR A 81 -6.18 -18.12 9.88
CA THR A 81 -6.55 -18.36 11.28
C THR A 81 -6.52 -19.85 11.66
N SER A 82 -6.50 -20.76 10.68
CA SER A 82 -6.47 -22.21 10.96
C SER A 82 -5.24 -22.62 11.79
N ALA A 83 -5.44 -23.54 12.73
CA ALA A 83 -4.36 -24.02 13.59
C ALA A 83 -3.20 -24.64 12.79
N ALA A 84 -3.50 -25.29 11.66
CA ALA A 84 -2.50 -25.85 10.75
C ALA A 84 -1.60 -24.77 10.14
N CYS A 85 -2.20 -23.66 9.66
CA CYS A 85 -1.45 -22.52 9.12
C CYS A 85 -0.58 -21.88 10.20
N LEU A 86 -1.15 -21.55 11.36
CA LEU A 86 -0.43 -20.85 12.43
C LEU A 86 0.66 -21.69 13.10
N SER A 87 0.53 -23.03 13.06
CA SER A 87 1.61 -23.92 13.52
C SER A 87 2.76 -23.98 12.51
N SER A 88 2.45 -23.87 11.21
CA SER A 88 3.44 -23.90 10.13
C SER A 88 4.12 -22.55 9.92
N VAL A 89 3.43 -21.44 10.21
CA VAL A 89 3.93 -20.07 10.05
C VAL A 89 3.67 -19.27 11.35
N PRO A 90 4.46 -19.47 12.42
CA PRO A 90 4.27 -18.77 13.68
C PRO A 90 4.34 -17.24 13.55
N LEU A 91 5.21 -16.74 12.67
CA LEU A 91 5.32 -15.29 12.39
C LEU A 91 4.01 -14.69 11.89
N ARG A 92 3.14 -15.46 11.22
CA ARG A 92 1.82 -14.97 10.78
C ARG A 92 0.94 -14.60 11.95
N ARG A 93 1.07 -15.30 13.09
CA ARG A 93 0.34 -14.99 14.32
C ARG A 93 0.83 -13.70 14.96
N GLU A 94 2.13 -13.45 14.95
CA GLU A 94 2.77 -12.45 15.82
C GLU A 94 3.10 -11.13 15.11
N ALA A 95 3.46 -11.16 13.83
CA ALA A 95 4.09 -10.02 13.15
C ALA A 95 3.27 -8.72 13.18
N PHE A 96 1.93 -8.86 13.13
CA PHE A 96 0.98 -7.76 13.03
C PHE A 96 0.27 -7.42 14.35
N GLN A 97 0.49 -8.21 15.41
CA GLN A 97 -0.18 -7.97 16.71
C GLN A 97 0.27 -6.64 17.30
N MET A 98 -0.47 -6.13 18.28
CA MET A 98 -0.20 -4.84 18.93
C MET A 98 1.24 -4.72 19.46
N ASP A 99 1.81 -5.84 19.93
CA ASP A 99 3.19 -6.00 20.41
C ASP A 99 4.20 -6.41 19.31
N GLY A 100 3.70 -6.71 18.11
CA GLY A 100 4.47 -7.05 16.93
C GLY A 100 5.16 -5.84 16.29
N LEU A 101 6.24 -6.09 15.54
CA LEU A 101 7.08 -5.03 14.97
C LEU A 101 6.45 -4.29 13.80
N LEU A 102 5.48 -4.90 13.12
CA LEU A 102 4.83 -4.26 11.97
C LEU A 102 3.65 -3.37 12.40
N PHE A 103 3.06 -3.63 13.57
CA PHE A 103 1.94 -2.85 14.06
C PHE A 103 2.27 -1.36 14.21
N PRO A 104 3.43 -0.96 14.77
CA PRO A 104 3.86 0.44 14.80
C PRO A 104 3.99 1.12 13.42
N LEU A 105 4.19 0.37 12.34
CA LEU A 105 4.28 0.97 11.01
C LEU A 105 2.89 1.08 10.38
N LEU A 106 2.09 0.04 10.58
CA LEU A 106 0.85 -0.18 9.84
C LEU A 106 -0.40 0.34 10.56
N SER A 107 -0.35 0.61 11.86
CA SER A 107 -1.49 1.19 12.58
C SER A 107 -1.70 2.66 12.23
N SER A 108 -2.96 3.01 12.03
CA SER A 108 -3.39 4.41 11.92
C SER A 108 -3.16 5.11 13.27
N GLY A 109 -2.81 6.41 13.23
CA GLY A 109 -2.64 7.22 14.44
C GLY A 109 -1.59 8.32 14.29
N PRO A 110 -1.66 9.39 15.09
CA PRO A 110 -0.71 10.49 15.02
C PRO A 110 0.67 10.00 15.49
N ARG A 111 1.55 9.74 14.53
CA ARG A 111 2.97 9.48 14.79
C ARG A 111 3.75 10.71 14.36
N PRO A 112 3.89 11.73 15.22
CA PRO A 112 4.65 12.92 14.87
C PRO A 112 6.08 12.49 14.50
N SER A 113 6.42 12.65 13.23
CA SER A 113 7.78 12.39 12.75
C SER A 113 8.73 13.35 13.47
N GLN A 114 9.78 12.79 14.08
CA GLN A 114 10.83 13.56 14.73
C GLN A 114 11.76 14.23 13.71
N VAL A 115 11.59 13.96 12.40
CA VAL A 115 12.41 14.53 11.33
C VAL A 115 11.86 15.91 10.95
N PRO A 116 12.65 16.99 11.09
CA PRO A 116 12.25 18.33 10.69
C PRO A 116 11.80 18.37 9.23
N HIS A 117 10.70 19.09 8.94
CA HIS A 117 10.13 19.18 7.59
C HIS A 117 11.15 19.63 6.54
N THR A 118 12.10 20.48 6.91
CA THR A 118 13.17 21.01 6.05
C THR A 118 14.21 19.97 5.63
N SER A 119 14.32 18.85 6.35
CA SER A 119 15.30 17.79 6.09
C SER A 119 14.74 16.65 5.22
N ARG A 120 13.45 16.69 4.85
CA ARG A 120 12.77 15.63 4.12
C ARG A 120 12.94 15.77 2.59
N LEU A 121 14.13 15.48 2.07
CA LEU A 121 14.45 15.62 0.63
C LEU A 121 13.45 14.90 -0.30
N TYR A 122 12.90 13.76 0.12
CA TYR A 122 11.99 12.92 -0.68
C TYR A 122 10.50 13.05 -0.33
N VAL A 123 10.11 14.00 0.55
CA VAL A 123 8.69 14.21 0.91
C VAL A 123 8.08 15.34 0.08
N VAL A 124 6.94 15.05 -0.56
CA VAL A 124 6.12 16.06 -1.25
C VAL A 124 5.49 16.97 -0.19
N ARG A 125 5.62 18.30 -0.32
CA ARG A 125 5.00 19.26 0.61
C ARG A 125 3.48 19.07 0.62
N ASP A 126 2.86 19.24 1.79
CA ASP A 126 1.41 19.20 2.00
C ASP A 126 0.68 17.89 1.64
N THR A 127 1.43 16.82 1.32
CA THR A 127 0.88 15.46 1.16
C THR A 127 1.23 14.65 2.40
N PRO A 128 0.28 13.96 3.05
CA PRO A 128 0.59 13.03 4.13
C PRO A 128 1.24 11.76 3.54
N SER A 129 2.47 11.89 3.03
CA SER A 129 3.23 10.79 2.40
C SER A 129 3.27 9.56 3.30
N GLN A 130 3.33 9.78 4.61
CA GLN A 130 3.31 8.73 5.61
C GLN A 130 2.01 7.92 5.60
N GLU A 131 0.83 8.55 5.53
CA GLU A 131 -0.47 7.85 5.48
C GLU A 131 -0.62 7.09 4.17
N ILE A 132 -0.25 7.72 3.05
CA ILE A 132 -0.31 7.09 1.73
C ILE A 132 0.65 5.91 1.64
N CYS A 133 1.87 6.05 2.15
CA CYS A 133 2.82 4.95 2.21
C CYS A 133 2.36 3.84 3.18
N ARG A 134 1.68 4.19 4.28
CA ARG A 134 1.07 3.18 5.15
C ARG A 134 0.02 2.36 4.42
N THR A 135 -0.91 3.01 3.72
CA THR A 135 -1.91 2.31 2.89
C THR A 135 -1.23 1.47 1.82
N ALA A 136 -0.21 2.01 1.13
CA ALA A 136 0.55 1.26 0.14
C ALA A 136 1.20 0.00 0.74
N ALA A 137 1.79 0.10 1.93
CA ALA A 137 2.38 -1.04 2.63
C ALA A 137 1.32 -2.06 3.04
N LEU A 138 0.17 -1.63 3.56
CA LEU A 138 -0.96 -2.51 3.90
C LEU A 138 -1.44 -3.30 2.68
N ILE A 139 -1.67 -2.62 1.55
CA ILE A 139 -2.08 -3.25 0.29
C ILE A 139 -1.00 -4.22 -0.19
N TYR A 140 0.26 -3.77 -0.26
CA TYR A 140 1.36 -4.59 -0.78
C TYR A 140 1.57 -5.87 0.03
N ILE A 141 1.61 -5.75 1.36
CA ILE A 141 1.77 -6.90 2.27
C ILE A 141 0.59 -7.86 2.15
N THR A 142 -0.64 -7.33 2.08
CA THR A 142 -1.85 -8.16 1.91
C THR A 142 -1.80 -8.93 0.60
N THR A 143 -1.43 -8.26 -0.51
CA THR A 143 -1.26 -8.91 -1.82
C THR A 143 -0.17 -9.98 -1.78
N ALA A 144 1.00 -9.69 -1.19
CA ALA A 144 2.07 -10.68 -1.06
C ALA A 144 1.64 -11.92 -0.25
N LEU A 145 0.91 -11.71 0.86
CA LEU A 145 0.40 -12.83 1.66
C LEU A 145 -0.67 -13.65 0.92
N TRP A 146 -1.47 -13.00 0.07
CA TRP A 146 -2.42 -13.68 -0.81
C TRP A 146 -1.70 -14.55 -1.85
N ASP A 147 -0.64 -14.02 -2.48
CA ASP A 147 0.18 -14.76 -3.47
C ASP A 147 0.81 -16.01 -2.85
N PHE A 148 1.11 -15.97 -1.55
CA PHE A 148 1.77 -17.05 -0.82
C PHE A 148 0.82 -17.91 0.01
N GLN A 149 -0.51 -17.76 -0.14
CA GLN A 149 -1.51 -18.43 0.71
C GLN A 149 -1.39 -19.97 0.68
N ASP A 150 -0.98 -20.54 -0.46
CA ASP A 150 -0.81 -21.98 -0.66
C ASP A 150 0.61 -22.48 -0.33
N SER A 151 1.51 -21.59 0.10
CA SER A 151 2.90 -21.92 0.39
C SER A 151 3.36 -21.38 1.76
N PRO A 152 3.22 -22.17 2.83
CA PRO A 152 3.68 -21.79 4.17
C PRO A 152 5.16 -21.38 4.21
N SER A 153 6.00 -22.04 3.41
CA SER A 153 7.43 -21.71 3.30
C SER A 153 7.66 -20.31 2.74
N LYS A 154 7.00 -19.94 1.63
CA LYS A 154 7.12 -18.60 1.04
C LYS A 154 6.55 -17.53 1.97
N MET A 155 5.40 -17.79 2.58
CA MET A 155 4.80 -16.89 3.57
C MET A 155 5.76 -16.61 4.74
N ASN A 156 6.38 -17.65 5.30
CA ASN A 156 7.32 -17.52 6.40
C ASN A 156 8.59 -16.75 6.00
N ARG A 157 9.16 -17.03 4.81
CA ARG A 157 10.32 -16.31 4.27
C ARG A 157 10.02 -14.84 4.03
N PHE A 158 8.86 -14.54 3.44
CA PHE A 158 8.41 -13.16 3.24
C PHE A 158 8.25 -12.40 4.56
N LEU A 159 7.52 -12.96 5.53
CA LEU A 159 7.34 -12.32 6.84
C LEU A 159 8.67 -12.12 7.57
N ASN A 160 9.55 -13.13 7.55
CA ASN A 160 10.87 -13.04 8.15
C ASN A 160 11.73 -11.96 7.48
N TYR A 161 11.66 -11.83 6.15
CA TYR A 161 12.34 -10.77 5.42
C TYR A 161 11.84 -9.38 5.88
N VAL A 162 10.52 -9.15 5.89
CA VAL A 162 9.94 -7.85 6.25
C VAL A 162 10.33 -7.47 7.68
N ILE A 163 10.24 -8.42 8.63
CA ILE A 163 10.68 -8.23 10.01
C ILE A 163 12.18 -7.90 10.10
N THR A 164 13.01 -8.59 9.32
CA THR A 164 14.45 -8.40 9.31
C THR A 164 14.82 -7.00 8.81
N VAL A 165 14.24 -6.55 7.70
CA VAL A 165 14.53 -5.21 7.16
C VAL A 165 13.99 -4.12 8.08
N VAL A 166 12.82 -4.33 8.71
CA VAL A 166 12.28 -3.40 9.72
C VAL A 166 13.26 -3.20 10.88
N LYS A 167 13.84 -4.29 11.41
CA LYS A 167 14.86 -4.21 12.47
C LYS A 167 16.16 -3.57 11.99
N GLN A 168 16.66 -3.98 10.82
CA GLN A 168 17.92 -3.46 10.25
C GLN A 168 17.87 -1.95 10.04
N HIS A 169 16.73 -1.44 9.60
CA HIS A 169 16.49 -0.02 9.38
C HIS A 169 15.90 0.70 10.62
N GLN A 170 15.78 0.02 11.76
CA GLN A 170 15.26 0.54 13.03
C GLN A 170 13.86 1.15 12.92
N LEU A 171 13.04 0.64 12.00
CA LEU A 171 11.70 1.15 11.72
C LEU A 171 10.70 0.81 12.84
N ASP A 172 11.04 -0.16 13.70
CA ASP A 172 10.34 -0.47 14.94
C ASP A 172 10.48 0.64 15.99
N ARG A 173 11.63 1.33 16.01
CA ARG A 173 11.94 2.43 16.94
C ARG A 173 11.61 3.79 16.35
N HIS A 174 11.83 3.94 15.04
CA HIS A 174 11.64 5.16 14.28
C HIS A 174 10.72 4.89 13.09
N PRO A 175 9.39 4.81 13.31
CA PRO A 175 8.45 4.42 12.26
C PRO A 175 8.50 5.37 11.05
N ALA A 176 8.85 4.83 9.88
CA ALA A 176 8.86 5.54 8.59
C ALA A 176 8.23 4.65 7.51
N CYS A 177 6.99 4.95 7.14
CA CYS A 177 6.24 4.15 6.16
C CYS A 177 6.82 4.31 4.75
N GLU A 178 7.40 5.47 4.45
CA GLU A 178 8.11 5.75 3.20
C GLU A 178 9.26 4.76 3.00
N THR A 179 10.06 4.53 4.04
CA THR A 179 11.16 3.56 4.01
C THR A 179 10.64 2.14 3.90
N LEU A 180 9.58 1.78 4.63
CA LEU A 180 8.98 0.45 4.53
C LEU A 180 8.50 0.16 3.10
N VAL A 181 7.77 1.07 2.48
CA VAL A 181 7.30 0.92 1.09
C VAL A 181 8.47 0.80 0.13
N TRP A 182 9.50 1.62 0.28
CA TRP A 182 10.71 1.52 -0.55
C TRP A 182 11.33 0.12 -0.46
N LEU A 183 11.49 -0.42 0.75
CA LEU A 183 12.04 -1.76 0.98
C LEU A 183 11.15 -2.88 0.40
N LEU A 184 9.83 -2.73 0.49
CA LEU A 184 8.88 -3.66 -0.14
C LEU A 184 9.00 -3.65 -1.66
N LEU A 185 9.06 -2.46 -2.27
CA LEU A 185 9.26 -2.29 -3.72
C LEU A 185 10.62 -2.82 -4.20
N GLU A 186 11.64 -2.75 -3.34
CA GLU A 186 12.94 -3.33 -3.64
C GLU A 186 12.92 -4.85 -3.69
N GLU A 187 11.88 -5.55 -3.24
CA GLU A 187 11.77 -7.02 -3.29
C GLU A 187 13.12 -7.72 -2.99
N GLY A 188 13.73 -7.35 -1.86
CA GLY A 188 15.08 -7.81 -1.49
C GLY A 188 15.18 -9.29 -1.14
N TYR A 189 14.05 -9.98 -1.06
CA TYR A 189 13.94 -11.42 -0.86
C TYR A 189 14.24 -12.21 -2.14
N GLU A 190 14.16 -13.53 -2.03
CA GLU A 190 14.58 -14.47 -3.06
C GLU A 190 13.73 -14.41 -4.33
N ALA A 191 14.36 -14.74 -5.47
CA ALA A 191 13.78 -14.53 -6.80
C ALA A 191 12.48 -15.31 -7.04
N ASP A 192 12.26 -16.44 -6.36
CA ASP A 192 11.06 -17.29 -6.50
C ASP A 192 9.78 -16.69 -5.89
N MET A 193 9.91 -15.59 -5.15
CA MET A 193 8.81 -14.87 -4.50
C MET A 193 8.53 -13.50 -5.13
N ARG A 194 9.38 -13.06 -6.07
CA ARG A 194 9.26 -11.76 -6.74
C ARG A 194 8.14 -11.78 -7.75
N ASP A 195 7.37 -10.70 -7.77
CA ASP A 195 6.31 -10.50 -8.76
C ASP A 195 6.35 -9.04 -9.25
N SER A 196 6.68 -8.87 -10.52
CA SER A 196 6.77 -7.55 -11.14
C SER A 196 5.44 -6.82 -11.19
N GLU A 197 4.30 -7.52 -11.14
CA GLU A 197 2.97 -6.92 -11.15
C GLU A 197 2.50 -6.48 -9.77
N ARG A 198 3.08 -6.97 -8.67
CA ARG A 198 2.65 -6.62 -7.31
C ARG A 198 2.75 -5.12 -7.04
N ALA A 199 3.82 -4.49 -7.51
CA ALA A 199 4.01 -3.05 -7.38
C ALA A 199 3.03 -2.24 -8.25
N TRP A 200 2.61 -2.79 -9.40
CA TRP A 200 1.61 -2.14 -10.26
C TRP A 200 0.20 -2.27 -9.69
N SER A 201 -0.22 -3.47 -9.30
CA SER A 201 -1.56 -3.72 -8.74
C SER A 201 -1.77 -2.93 -7.45
N THR A 202 -0.76 -2.87 -6.59
CA THR A 202 -0.76 -2.02 -5.39
C THR A 202 -0.95 -0.54 -5.74
N GLY A 203 -0.24 -0.04 -6.76
CA GLY A 203 -0.32 1.36 -7.17
C GLY A 203 -1.68 1.74 -7.74
N GLU A 204 -2.28 0.87 -8.54
CA GLU A 204 -3.60 1.10 -9.12
C GLU A 204 -4.70 1.07 -8.05
N LEU A 205 -4.66 0.12 -7.10
CA LEU A 205 -5.61 0.10 -5.98
C LEU A 205 -5.43 1.32 -5.06
N LEU A 206 -4.18 1.71 -4.80
CA LEU A 206 -3.85 2.91 -4.02
C LEU A 206 -4.36 4.18 -4.70
N LYS A 207 -4.30 4.26 -6.04
CA LYS A 207 -4.86 5.38 -6.80
C LYS A 207 -6.36 5.51 -6.58
N THR A 208 -7.09 4.40 -6.56
CA THR A 208 -8.52 4.38 -6.24
C THR A 208 -8.79 4.75 -4.78
N HIS A 209 -8.01 4.22 -3.83
CA HIS A 209 -8.11 4.55 -2.40
C HIS A 209 -7.94 6.05 -2.12
N LYS A 210 -6.97 6.70 -2.76
CA LYS A 210 -6.71 8.14 -2.62
C LYS A 210 -7.89 9.04 -3.01
N GLN A 211 -8.85 8.52 -3.78
CA GLN A 211 -10.06 9.25 -4.21
C GLN A 211 -11.19 9.15 -3.19
N LEU A 212 -11.04 8.33 -2.15
CA LEU A 212 -11.99 8.23 -1.05
C LEU A 212 -11.91 9.47 -0.16
N ARG A 213 -13.00 9.76 0.54
CA ARG A 213 -12.99 10.72 1.65
C ARG A 213 -12.05 10.24 2.79
N PRO A 214 -11.46 11.14 3.58
CA PRO A 214 -10.49 10.77 4.63
C PRO A 214 -11.00 9.74 5.65
N ASP A 215 -12.29 9.79 6.01
CA ASP A 215 -12.92 8.83 6.92
C ASP A 215 -12.99 7.42 6.33
N LEU A 216 -13.33 7.30 5.05
CA LEU A 216 -13.33 6.04 4.32
C LEU A 216 -11.90 5.51 4.08
N GLN A 217 -10.93 6.40 3.83
CA GLN A 217 -9.52 6.00 3.73
C GLN A 217 -9.03 5.39 5.04
N PHE A 218 -9.38 6.01 6.17
CA PHE A 218 -9.06 5.51 7.51
C PHE A 218 -9.74 4.16 7.77
N GLN A 219 -11.05 4.05 7.51
CA GLN A 219 -11.79 2.80 7.70
C GLN A 219 -11.21 1.65 6.86
N PHE A 220 -10.86 1.89 5.60
CA PHE A 220 -10.21 0.89 4.74
C PHE A 220 -8.90 0.38 5.34
N ASN A 221 -8.05 1.29 5.84
CA ASN A 221 -6.78 0.94 6.48
C ASN A 221 -7.00 0.11 7.75
N GLU A 222 -7.94 0.49 8.60
CA GLU A 222 -8.26 -0.23 9.84
C GLU A 222 -8.82 -1.62 9.57
N ILE A 223 -9.67 -1.78 8.54
CA ILE A 223 -10.14 -3.10 8.11
C ILE A 223 -8.95 -3.96 7.70
N LEU A 224 -8.10 -3.48 6.79
CA LEU A 224 -6.94 -4.24 6.32
C LEU A 224 -6.00 -4.64 7.46
N LEU A 225 -5.71 -3.71 8.37
CA LEU A 225 -4.86 -4.03 9.52
C LEU A 225 -5.50 -5.09 10.42
N SER A 226 -6.80 -4.98 10.70
CA SER A 226 -7.54 -5.98 11.50
C SER A 226 -7.46 -7.37 10.86
N LEU A 227 -7.64 -7.46 9.54
CA LEU A 227 -7.53 -8.71 8.78
C LEU A 227 -6.08 -9.26 8.80
N LEU A 228 -5.07 -8.39 8.71
CA LEU A 228 -3.67 -8.77 8.92
C LEU A 228 -3.40 -9.23 10.35
N MET A 229 -4.09 -8.70 11.36
CA MET A 229 -4.02 -9.15 12.75
C MET A 229 -4.76 -10.46 13.02
N LEU A 230 -5.49 -11.00 12.02
CA LEU A 230 -6.37 -12.17 12.17
C LEU A 230 -7.55 -11.94 13.12
N THR A 231 -7.98 -10.69 13.23
CA THR A 231 -9.10 -10.27 14.07
C THR A 231 -10.23 -9.70 13.22
N PRO A 232 -11.50 -10.05 13.49
CA PRO A 232 -12.61 -9.41 12.82
C PRO A 232 -12.59 -7.89 13.03
N PRO A 233 -12.78 -7.08 11.97
CA PRO A 233 -12.82 -5.62 12.10
C PRO A 233 -14.05 -5.17 12.92
N VAL A 234 -13.87 -4.16 13.77
CA VAL A 234 -14.97 -3.58 14.58
C VAL A 234 -16.07 -3.01 13.69
N ARG A 235 -15.66 -2.31 12.63
CA ARG A 235 -16.54 -1.81 11.57
C ARG A 235 -16.18 -2.52 10.28
N GLY A 236 -16.99 -3.52 9.93
CA GLY A 236 -16.69 -4.46 8.85
C GLY A 236 -16.84 -3.91 7.44
N ILE A 237 -16.62 -4.81 6.47
CA ILE A 237 -16.63 -4.50 5.04
C ILE A 237 -18.04 -4.10 4.58
N ASP A 238 -19.11 -4.68 5.15
CA ASP A 238 -20.50 -4.31 4.82
C ASP A 238 -20.76 -2.83 5.09
N ALA A 239 -20.39 -2.35 6.29
CA ALA A 239 -20.55 -0.95 6.67
C ALA A 239 -19.69 -0.01 5.81
N PHE A 240 -18.49 -0.46 5.40
CA PHE A 240 -17.65 0.31 4.47
C PHE A 240 -18.31 0.43 3.09
N GLU A 241 -18.87 -0.65 2.57
CA GLU A 241 -19.56 -0.70 1.28
C GLU A 241 -20.84 0.14 1.27
N GLU A 242 -21.63 0.10 2.36
CA GLU A 242 -22.81 0.94 2.53
C GLU A 242 -22.46 2.43 2.47
N GLU A 243 -21.43 2.87 3.20
CA GLU A 243 -21.00 4.27 3.18
C GLU A 243 -20.41 4.70 1.84
N LEU A 244 -19.67 3.81 1.17
CA LEU A 244 -19.14 4.04 -0.18
C LEU A 244 -20.26 4.29 -1.19
N ASN A 245 -21.35 3.53 -1.08
CA ASN A 245 -22.51 3.68 -1.92
C ASN A 245 -23.30 4.95 -1.59
N ALA A 246 -23.46 5.29 -0.31
CA ALA A 246 -24.11 6.52 0.14
C ALA A 246 -23.34 7.79 -0.23
N ALA A 247 -22.02 7.70 -0.35
CA ALA A 247 -21.15 8.82 -0.76
C ALA A 247 -21.09 9.04 -2.28
N ALA A 248 -21.64 8.14 -3.09
CA ALA A 248 -21.69 8.34 -4.54
C ALA A 248 -22.78 9.39 -4.89
N PRO A 249 -22.47 10.42 -5.69
CA PRO A 249 -23.50 11.35 -6.14
C PRO A 249 -24.58 10.57 -6.90
N GLU A 250 -25.85 10.77 -6.52
CA GLU A 250 -26.99 10.35 -7.30
C GLU A 250 -26.87 11.02 -8.68
N ILE A 251 -26.53 10.24 -9.71
CA ILE A 251 -26.72 10.68 -11.08
C ILE A 251 -28.24 10.64 -11.26
N VAL A 252 -28.88 11.78 -11.04
CA VAL A 252 -30.25 12.01 -11.50
C VAL A 252 -30.18 12.00 -13.02
N GLU A 253 -30.48 10.87 -13.64
CA GLU A 253 -30.86 10.82 -15.05
C GLU A 253 -32.18 11.59 -15.16
N GLU A 254 -32.12 12.87 -15.53
CA GLU A 254 -33.27 13.58 -16.04
C GLU A 254 -33.66 12.92 -17.38
N LEU A 255 -34.82 12.25 -17.36
CA LEU A 255 -35.54 11.67 -18.50
C LEU A 255 -36.08 12.74 -19.45
#